data_AF-A0A1A7XRY9-F1
#
_entry.id   AF-A0A1A7XRY9-F1
#
_cell.length_a   1.000
_cell.length_b   1.000
_cell.length_c   1.000
_cell.angle_alpha   90.00
_cell.angle_beta   90.00
_cell.angle_gamma   90.00
#
_symmetry.space_group_name_H-M   'P 1'
#
loop_
_entity.id
_entity.type
_entity.pdbx_description
1 polymer ?
#
loop_
_entity_poly.entity_id
_entity_poly.type
_entity_poly.pdbx_seq_one_letter_code
_entity_poly.pdbx_strand_id
1 'polypeptide(L)'
;MSVEFPQVCLVGKSRSYELSDEAEYEQQRVCYIQSRQTSPIASVQRSEVQPIESTSASAWGAGFQPRDRVETVRNCAALPRDFVDRVVLQVADVLLGMSDGVSCSDWNKGGSLSVREVAGLLEQETLQLLKKECGGLQTLLKNNHQVFRVEGGRVYIRDWRDRKSTRTQSQRTAFAPGALKTRLCWFYSHHPQGCPLLDQNCAFAHGPDDLRPSTRPLKKTKNFVF
;
A
#
# COMPACT_ATOMS: atom_id res chain seq x y z
N MET A 1 20.52 -27.34 -20.95
CA MET A 1 19.82 -26.66 -19.83
C MET A 1 20.51 -25.33 -19.64
N SER A 2 20.00 -24.28 -20.29
CA SER A 2 20.58 -22.94 -20.23
C SER A 2 19.98 -22.22 -19.03
N VAL A 3 20.81 -21.98 -18.01
CA VAL A 3 20.40 -21.26 -16.79
C VAL A 3 20.67 -19.79 -17.03
N GLU A 4 19.62 -19.01 -17.31
CA GLU A 4 19.72 -17.56 -17.36
C GLU A 4 19.79 -17.02 -15.93
N PHE A 5 20.97 -16.55 -15.53
CA PHE A 5 21.15 -15.79 -14.30
C PHE A 5 20.61 -14.36 -14.51
N PRO A 6 19.89 -13.79 -13.53
CA PRO A 6 19.48 -12.39 -13.61
C PRO A 6 20.71 -11.48 -13.71
N GLN A 7 20.75 -10.60 -14.70
CA GLN A 7 21.78 -9.57 -14.83
C GLN A 7 21.72 -8.62 -13.63
N VAL A 8 22.58 -8.87 -12.65
CA VAL A 8 22.86 -7.92 -11.57
C VAL A 8 23.81 -6.85 -12.10
N CYS A 9 23.32 -5.62 -12.25
CA CYS A 9 24.17 -4.46 -12.50
C CYS A 9 24.92 -4.11 -11.21
N LEU A 10 26.17 -4.56 -11.13
CA LEU A 10 27.03 -4.32 -9.98
C LEU A 10 27.76 -2.99 -10.18
N VAL A 11 27.08 -1.91 -9.84
CA VAL A 11 27.65 -0.56 -9.90
C VAL A 11 28.68 -0.41 -8.78
N GLY A 12 29.93 -0.03 -9.13
CA GLY A 12 30.98 0.29 -8.16
C GLY A 12 31.90 -0.87 -7.73
N LYS A 13 31.99 -1.96 -8.50
CA LYS A 13 32.90 -3.09 -8.19
C LYS A 13 34.38 -2.85 -8.48
N SER A 14 34.68 -1.95 -9.41
CA SER A 14 36.05 -1.60 -9.80
C SER A 14 36.10 -0.11 -10.14
N ARG A 15 37.27 0.49 -10.00
CA ARG A 15 37.53 1.84 -10.52
C ARG A 15 37.51 1.81 -12.05
N SER A 16 37.17 2.94 -12.66
CA SER A 16 37.26 3.14 -14.11
C SER A 16 38.64 3.64 -14.56
N TYR A 17 39.60 3.71 -13.63
CA TYR A 17 40.96 4.19 -13.81
C TYR A 17 41.93 3.25 -13.09
N GLU A 18 43.19 3.25 -13.53
CA GLU A 18 44.27 2.42 -12.97
C GLU A 18 44.72 2.95 -11.60
N LEU A 19 45.28 2.08 -10.76
CA LEU A 19 45.71 2.46 -9.40
C LEU A 19 46.79 3.55 -9.36
N SER A 20 47.60 3.67 -10.42
CA SER A 20 48.59 4.74 -10.57
C SER A 20 47.95 6.13 -10.63
N ASP A 21 46.73 6.21 -11.14
CA ASP A 21 46.07 7.48 -11.45
C ASP A 21 45.12 7.92 -10.31
N GLU A 22 45.04 7.14 -9.23
CA GLU A 22 44.14 7.40 -8.09
C GLU A 22 44.37 8.78 -7.49
N ALA A 23 45.62 9.24 -7.40
CA ALA A 23 45.94 10.57 -6.89
C ALA A 23 45.36 11.68 -7.77
N GLU A 24 45.39 11.52 -9.10
CA GLU A 24 44.84 12.50 -10.04
C GLU A 24 43.32 12.54 -9.98
N TYR A 25 42.67 11.38 -9.91
CA TYR A 25 41.21 11.29 -9.80
C TYR A 25 40.70 11.81 -8.44
N GLU A 26 41.43 11.57 -7.35
CA GLU A 26 41.12 12.20 -6.05
C GLU A 26 41.29 13.72 -6.12
N GLN A 27 42.33 14.23 -6.77
CA GLN A 27 42.50 15.67 -7.00
C GLN A 27 41.32 16.25 -7.80
N GLN A 28 40.88 15.57 -8.86
CA GLN A 28 39.72 15.96 -9.66
C GLN A 28 38.43 15.96 -8.84
N ARG A 29 38.22 14.95 -7.98
CA ARG A 29 37.06 14.89 -7.07
C ARG A 29 37.08 16.04 -6.08
N VAL A 30 38.24 16.34 -5.49
CA VAL A 30 38.42 17.48 -4.58
C VAL A 30 38.11 18.79 -5.29
N CYS A 31 38.69 19.02 -6.47
CA CYS A 31 38.42 20.20 -7.30
C CYS A 31 36.93 20.31 -7.67
N TYR A 32 36.29 19.21 -8.07
CA TYR A 32 34.86 19.17 -8.39
C TYR A 32 34.01 19.53 -7.18
N ILE A 33 34.28 18.94 -6.01
CA ILE A 33 33.57 19.23 -4.76
C ILE A 33 33.77 20.71 -4.38
N GLN A 34 35.00 21.22 -4.42
CA GLN A 34 35.31 22.61 -4.08
C GLN A 34 34.65 23.60 -5.05
N SER A 35 34.61 23.29 -6.36
CA SER A 35 33.91 24.10 -7.36
C SER A 35 32.40 24.20 -7.12
N ARG A 36 31.82 23.19 -6.46
CA ARG A 36 30.41 23.16 -6.06
C ARG A 36 30.17 23.83 -4.71
N GLN A 37 31.18 23.90 -3.84
CA GLN A 37 31.11 24.60 -2.56
C GLN A 37 31.19 26.13 -2.70
N THR A 38 31.82 26.64 -3.76
CA THR A 38 31.83 28.07 -4.09
C THR A 38 30.62 28.50 -4.94
N SER A 39 29.84 27.53 -5.42
CA SER A 39 28.45 27.78 -5.85
C SER A 39 27.56 27.79 -4.62
N PRO A 40 26.57 28.69 -4.51
CA PRO A 40 25.78 28.86 -3.29
C PRO A 40 24.74 27.74 -3.13
N ILE A 41 25.14 26.47 -3.00
CA ILE A 41 24.27 25.35 -2.67
C ILE A 41 24.99 24.30 -1.79
N ALA A 42 24.61 24.31 -0.52
CA ALA A 42 24.60 23.24 0.49
C ALA A 42 25.82 22.31 0.65
N SER A 43 26.67 22.60 1.64
CA SER A 43 27.58 21.69 2.33
C SER A 43 27.03 21.34 3.72
N VAL A 44 26.74 20.05 3.87
CA VAL A 44 26.26 19.40 5.10
C VAL A 44 27.43 18.60 5.67
N GLN A 45 27.89 18.89 6.90
CA GLN A 45 28.51 17.96 7.86
C GLN A 45 28.25 18.56 9.27
N ARG A 46 27.52 17.96 10.23
CA ARG A 46 27.79 16.77 11.06
C ARG A 46 29.24 16.79 11.59
N SER A 47 29.56 17.11 12.85
CA SER A 47 29.06 16.54 14.11
C SER A 47 29.50 17.36 15.36
N GLU A 48 28.76 17.19 16.47
CA GLU A 48 29.12 17.39 17.90
C GLU A 48 29.53 18.77 18.50
N VAL A 49 28.55 19.37 19.19
CA VAL A 49 28.54 20.03 20.52
C VAL A 49 29.75 20.89 20.96
N GLN A 50 29.58 22.21 20.98
CA GLN A 50 29.73 23.09 22.18
C GLN A 50 29.02 24.45 21.94
N PRO A 51 28.53 25.14 23.00
CA PRO A 51 27.62 26.26 22.87
C PRO A 51 28.37 27.59 22.72
N ILE A 52 28.21 28.28 21.59
CA ILE A 52 28.62 29.68 21.45
C ILE A 52 27.50 30.44 20.75
N GLU A 53 26.97 31.42 21.48
CA GLU A 53 25.97 32.39 21.05
C GLU A 53 26.47 33.24 19.87
N SER A 54 25.54 33.60 18.97
CA SER A 54 25.57 34.75 18.05
C SER A 54 26.77 34.83 17.08
N THR A 55 26.64 34.92 15.76
CA THR A 55 25.74 35.77 14.97
C THR A 55 25.95 35.40 13.49
N SER A 56 24.94 35.62 12.63
CA SER A 56 24.90 35.32 11.18
C SER A 56 24.79 33.84 10.79
N ALA A 57 23.59 33.30 10.95
CA ALA A 57 23.20 32.01 10.39
C ALA A 57 23.18 32.08 8.86
N SER A 58 24.14 31.41 8.21
CA SER A 58 24.12 31.09 6.79
C SER A 58 22.79 30.46 6.39
N ALA A 59 22.21 30.92 5.29
CA ALA A 59 20.88 30.60 4.77
C ALA A 59 20.67 29.14 4.30
N TRP A 60 21.44 28.18 4.80
CA TRP A 60 21.20 26.75 4.57
C TRP A 60 20.27 26.20 5.63
N GLY A 61 19.08 25.78 5.19
CA GLY A 61 18.06 25.23 6.08
C GLY A 61 17.00 26.23 6.51
N ALA A 62 16.96 27.44 5.94
CA ALA A 62 15.80 28.33 6.06
C ALA A 62 14.57 27.62 5.45
N GLY A 63 13.78 26.96 6.31
CA GLY A 63 12.61 26.17 5.90
C GLY A 63 12.82 24.65 5.81
N PHE A 64 14.01 24.12 6.15
CA PHE A 64 14.13 22.67 6.33
C PHE A 64 13.48 22.29 7.65
N GLN A 65 12.37 21.58 7.57
CA GLN A 65 11.66 21.08 8.74
C GLN A 65 11.93 19.56 8.83
N PRO A 66 12.82 19.12 9.74
CA PRO A 66 13.02 17.71 9.99
C PRO A 66 11.69 17.04 10.28
N ARG A 67 11.48 15.84 9.75
CA ARG A 67 10.30 15.05 10.12
C ARG A 67 10.30 14.83 11.63
N ASP A 68 9.12 14.84 12.23
CA ASP A 68 8.96 14.47 13.62
C ASP A 68 9.59 13.10 13.88
N ARG A 69 10.27 12.95 15.01
CA ARG A 69 10.92 11.69 15.42
C ARG A 69 9.95 10.51 15.50
N VAL A 70 8.65 10.80 15.60
CA VAL A 70 7.57 9.81 15.67
C VAL A 70 6.62 10.09 14.50
N GLU A 71 6.74 9.31 13.43
CA GLU A 71 5.72 9.29 12.38
C GLU A 71 4.46 8.65 12.97
N THR A 72 3.41 9.45 13.26
CA THR A 72 2.12 8.88 13.63
C THR A 72 1.61 8.08 12.43
N VAL A 73 1.60 6.75 12.54
CA VAL A 73 1.13 5.86 11.47
C VAL A 73 -0.39 6.05 11.32
N ARG A 74 -0.78 7.01 10.49
CA ARG A 74 -2.17 7.25 10.09
C ARG A 74 -2.45 6.32 8.92
N ASN A 75 -2.89 5.12 9.26
CA ASN A 75 -3.26 4.09 8.29
C ASN A 75 -4.74 3.79 8.51
N CYS A 76 -5.53 3.84 7.44
CA CYS A 76 -6.95 3.44 7.48
C CYS A 76 -7.17 2.00 8.01
N ALA A 77 -6.12 1.19 8.18
CA ALA A 77 -6.16 -0.08 8.91
C ALA A 77 -6.44 0.06 10.43
N ALA A 78 -6.22 1.25 11.01
CA ALA A 78 -6.52 1.56 12.41
C ALA A 78 -7.98 1.98 12.64
N LEU A 79 -8.76 2.22 11.58
CA LEU A 79 -10.18 2.55 11.70
C LEU A 79 -10.96 1.38 12.32
N PRO A 80 -12.00 1.66 13.13
CA PRO A 80 -12.90 0.64 13.63
C PRO A 80 -13.49 -0.18 12.48
N ARG A 81 -13.44 -1.51 12.58
CA ARG A 81 -13.91 -2.42 11.52
C ARG A 81 -15.37 -2.18 11.19
N ASP A 82 -16.20 -1.96 12.21
CA ASP A 82 -17.62 -1.66 12.05
C ASP A 82 -17.88 -0.41 11.20
N PHE A 83 -17.01 0.61 11.30
CA PHE A 83 -17.11 1.80 10.45
C PHE A 83 -16.77 1.47 9.00
N VAL A 84 -15.68 0.73 8.78
CA VAL A 84 -15.28 0.28 7.44
C VAL A 84 -16.37 -0.60 6.82
N ASP A 85 -16.92 -1.54 7.58
CA ASP A 85 -17.94 -2.46 7.12
C ASP A 85 -19.23 -1.73 6.73
N ARG A 86 -19.65 -0.72 7.50
CA ARG A 86 -20.79 0.16 7.12
C ARG A 86 -20.55 0.87 5.78
N VAL A 87 -19.38 1.46 5.59
CA VAL A 87 -19.02 2.14 4.33
C VAL A 87 -18.97 1.13 3.18
N VAL A 88 -18.36 -0.03 3.38
CA VAL A 88 -18.26 -1.10 2.37
C VAL A 88 -19.65 -1.59 1.96
N LEU A 89 -20.54 -1.83 2.92
CA LEU A 89 -21.91 -2.27 2.67
C LEU A 89 -22.69 -1.24 1.87
N GLN A 90 -22.67 0.02 2.30
CA GLN A 90 -23.38 1.10 1.61
C GLN A 90 -22.93 1.24 0.14
N VAL A 91 -21.63 1.16 -0.12
CA VAL A 91 -21.11 1.22 -1.49
C VAL A 91 -21.48 -0.02 -2.30
N ALA A 92 -21.45 -1.21 -1.68
CA ALA A 92 -21.80 -2.45 -2.34
C ALA A 92 -23.30 -2.50 -2.69
N ASP A 93 -24.19 -2.07 -1.81
CA ASP A 93 -25.63 -2.06 -2.04
C ASP A 93 -26.00 -1.16 -3.22
N VAL A 94 -25.39 0.02 -3.31
CA VAL A 94 -25.61 0.92 -4.44
C VAL A 94 -25.08 0.31 -5.74
N LEU A 95 -23.89 -0.31 -5.72
CA LEU A 95 -23.36 -1.01 -6.89
C LEU A 95 -24.28 -2.18 -7.32
N LEU A 96 -24.83 -2.94 -6.38
CA LEU A 96 -25.73 -4.06 -6.67
C LEU A 96 -27.09 -3.58 -7.21
N GLY A 97 -27.61 -2.46 -6.70
CA GLY A 97 -28.86 -1.85 -7.14
C GLY A 97 -28.78 -1.21 -8.54
N MET A 98 -27.58 -0.93 -9.04
CA MET A 98 -27.34 -0.44 -10.41
C MET A 98 -27.29 -1.54 -11.47
N SER A 99 -27.37 -2.82 -11.08
CA SER A 99 -27.41 -3.90 -12.06
C SER A 99 -28.79 -4.00 -12.68
N ASP A 100 -28.90 -3.71 -13.97
CA ASP A 100 -30.09 -4.03 -14.76
C ASP A 100 -30.36 -5.53 -14.64
N GLY A 101 -31.53 -5.91 -14.13
CA GLY A 101 -31.93 -7.29 -13.78
C GLY A 101 -32.11 -8.25 -14.97
N VAL A 102 -31.19 -8.26 -15.94
CA VAL A 102 -31.35 -8.91 -17.25
C VAL A 102 -30.57 -10.22 -17.39
N SER A 103 -29.77 -10.65 -16.41
CA SER A 103 -29.21 -12.02 -16.42
C SER A 103 -29.65 -12.79 -15.19
N CYS A 104 -30.76 -13.53 -15.34
CA CYS A 104 -31.26 -14.50 -14.36
C CYS A 104 -30.29 -15.69 -14.16
N SER A 105 -29.21 -15.79 -14.94
CA SER A 105 -28.23 -16.89 -14.90
C SER A 105 -26.82 -16.47 -14.46
N ASP A 106 -26.49 -15.17 -14.48
CA ASP A 106 -25.16 -14.69 -14.07
C ASP A 106 -25.22 -14.00 -12.71
N TRP A 107 -24.27 -14.35 -11.84
CA TRP A 107 -24.08 -13.68 -10.55
C TRP A 107 -23.92 -12.16 -10.72
N ASN A 108 -24.62 -11.42 -9.88
CA ASN A 108 -24.74 -9.97 -9.89
C ASN A 108 -23.41 -9.32 -9.53
N LYS A 109 -22.68 -8.90 -10.55
CA LYS A 109 -21.43 -8.13 -10.41
C LYS A 109 -21.65 -6.65 -10.11
N GLY A 110 -22.91 -6.21 -10.03
CA GLY A 110 -23.28 -4.82 -9.88
C GLY A 110 -22.98 -3.96 -11.12
N GLY A 111 -23.17 -2.66 -10.95
CA GLY A 111 -22.73 -1.63 -11.88
C GLY A 111 -21.29 -1.18 -11.63
N SER A 112 -20.97 0.05 -12.04
CA SER A 112 -19.68 0.68 -11.80
C SER A 112 -19.86 2.11 -11.35
N LEU A 113 -19.13 2.54 -10.33
CA LEU A 113 -19.16 3.91 -9.83
C LEU A 113 -17.78 4.55 -9.88
N SER A 114 -17.71 5.82 -10.23
CA SER A 114 -16.51 6.62 -10.04
C SER A 114 -16.25 6.87 -8.56
N VAL A 115 -14.98 7.03 -8.18
CA VAL A 115 -14.62 7.38 -6.79
C VAL A 115 -15.30 8.69 -6.33
N ARG A 116 -15.60 9.60 -7.27
CA ARG A 116 -16.34 10.84 -6.98
C ARG A 116 -17.80 10.57 -6.64
N GLU A 117 -18.47 9.69 -7.38
CA GLU A 117 -19.86 9.29 -7.08
C GLU A 117 -19.92 8.56 -5.74
N VAL A 118 -18.98 7.66 -5.47
CA VAL A 118 -18.88 7.00 -4.16
C VAL A 118 -18.68 8.02 -3.04
N ALA A 119 -17.86 9.05 -3.26
CA ALA A 119 -17.71 10.13 -2.28
C ALA A 119 -19.02 10.92 -2.11
N GLY A 120 -19.79 11.15 -3.17
CA GLY A 120 -21.09 11.84 -3.08
C GLY A 120 -22.18 11.04 -2.35
N LEU A 121 -22.04 9.71 -2.26
CA LEU A 121 -22.97 8.84 -1.54
C LEU A 121 -22.67 8.81 -0.03
N LEU A 122 -21.44 9.08 0.38
CA LEU A 122 -21.02 9.06 1.78
C LEU A 122 -21.24 10.41 2.43
N GLU A 123 -21.60 10.39 3.72
CA GLU A 123 -21.75 11.60 4.51
C GLU A 123 -20.42 12.37 4.62
N GLN A 124 -20.52 13.70 4.65
CA GLN A 124 -19.36 14.58 4.72
C GLN A 124 -18.48 14.30 5.96
N GLU A 125 -19.09 13.91 7.08
CA GLU A 125 -18.40 13.52 8.31
C GLU A 125 -17.55 12.24 8.13
N THR A 126 -18.12 11.24 7.46
CA THR A 126 -17.45 9.98 7.11
C THR A 126 -16.23 10.25 6.23
N LEU A 127 -16.35 11.16 5.25
CA LEU A 127 -15.24 11.55 4.38
C LEU A 127 -14.15 12.33 5.12
N GLN A 128 -14.53 13.20 6.07
CA GLN A 128 -13.57 13.93 6.89
C GLN A 128 -12.76 12.97 7.78
N LEU A 129 -13.41 11.96 8.36
CA LEU A 129 -12.74 10.93 9.14
C LEU A 129 -11.74 10.14 8.29
N LEU A 130 -12.13 9.74 7.08
CA LEU A 130 -11.25 9.04 6.13
C LEU A 130 -10.04 9.88 5.69
N LYS A 131 -10.22 11.21 5.56
CA LYS A 131 -9.14 12.14 5.24
C LYS A 131 -8.18 12.33 6.42
N LYS A 132 -8.71 12.35 7.64
CA LYS A 132 -7.93 12.48 8.88
C LYS A 132 -6.94 11.32 9.05
N GLU A 133 -7.35 10.12 8.64
CA GLU A 133 -6.55 8.88 8.73
C GLU A 133 -5.58 8.66 7.55
N CYS A 134 -5.26 9.71 6.78
CA CYS A 134 -4.23 9.78 5.72
C CYS A 134 -4.30 8.78 4.54
N GLY A 135 -5.26 7.85 4.50
CA GLY A 135 -5.47 6.97 3.34
C GLY A 135 -6.56 7.45 2.38
N GLY A 136 -7.55 8.22 2.85
CA GLY A 136 -8.68 8.64 2.02
C GLY A 136 -9.54 7.46 1.51
N LEU A 137 -10.65 7.79 0.85
CA LEU A 137 -11.63 6.81 0.36
C LEU A 137 -11.04 5.80 -0.63
N GLN A 138 -10.16 6.25 -1.53
CA GLN A 138 -9.59 5.37 -2.54
C GLN A 138 -8.70 4.28 -1.93
N THR A 139 -7.92 4.60 -0.88
CA THR A 139 -7.09 3.60 -0.19
C THR A 139 -7.95 2.63 0.60
N LEU A 140 -9.04 3.10 1.21
CA LEU A 140 -10.01 2.21 1.88
C LEU A 140 -10.56 1.17 0.90
N LEU A 141 -11.00 1.61 -0.28
CA LEU A 141 -11.53 0.72 -1.31
C LEU A 141 -10.46 -0.24 -1.84
N LYS A 142 -9.23 0.22 -2.05
CA LYS A 142 -8.10 -0.63 -2.46
C LYS A 142 -7.68 -1.65 -1.40
N ASN A 143 -7.77 -1.28 -0.12
CA ASN A 143 -7.44 -2.18 1.00
C ASN A 143 -8.46 -3.32 1.09
N ASN A 144 -9.74 -3.01 0.85
CA ASN A 144 -10.85 -3.97 0.78
C ASN A 144 -10.90 -4.73 -0.56
N HIS A 145 -9.76 -5.26 -0.98
CA HIS A 145 -9.56 -6.02 -2.22
C HIS A 145 -10.35 -7.33 -2.31
N GLN A 146 -10.92 -7.80 -1.19
CA GLN A 146 -11.86 -8.92 -1.19
C GLN A 146 -13.10 -8.57 -2.00
N VAL A 147 -13.65 -7.37 -1.76
CA VAL A 147 -14.95 -6.93 -2.27
C VAL A 147 -14.80 -6.05 -3.50
N PHE A 148 -13.87 -5.09 -3.48
CA PHE A 148 -13.78 -4.08 -4.52
C PHE A 148 -12.56 -4.26 -5.42
N ARG A 149 -12.76 -3.94 -6.70
CA ARG A 149 -11.71 -3.74 -7.70
C ARG A 149 -11.75 -2.28 -8.13
N VAL A 150 -10.63 -1.56 -8.00
CA VAL A 150 -10.53 -0.14 -8.37
C VAL A 150 -9.60 0.00 -9.57
N GLU A 151 -10.17 0.35 -10.73
CA GLU A 151 -9.44 0.54 -11.99
C GLU A 151 -9.85 1.86 -12.64
N GLY A 152 -8.88 2.66 -13.11
CA GLY A 152 -9.16 3.92 -13.81
C GLY A 152 -10.01 4.94 -13.03
N GLY A 153 -9.98 4.92 -11.70
CA GLY A 153 -10.82 5.78 -10.87
C GLY A 153 -12.29 5.35 -10.77
N ARG A 154 -12.60 4.14 -11.25
CA ARG A 154 -13.89 3.46 -11.09
C ARG A 154 -13.78 2.27 -10.14
N VAL A 155 -14.87 2.00 -9.45
CA VAL A 155 -15.03 1.00 -8.42
C VAL A 155 -16.04 -0.02 -8.93
N TYR A 156 -15.65 -1.28 -8.84
CA TYR A 156 -16.44 -2.42 -9.27
C TYR A 156 -16.50 -3.44 -8.13
N ILE A 157 -17.58 -4.20 -8.05
CA ILE A 157 -17.59 -5.41 -7.22
C ILE A 157 -16.70 -6.44 -7.90
N ARG A 158 -15.84 -7.08 -7.12
CA ARG A 158 -14.85 -8.03 -7.61
C ARG A 158 -15.51 -9.39 -7.85
N ASP A 159 -15.56 -9.81 -9.10
CA ASP A 159 -15.87 -11.20 -9.45
C ASP A 159 -14.60 -12.05 -9.42
N TRP A 160 -14.60 -13.06 -8.55
CA TRP A 160 -13.48 -13.98 -8.40
C TRP A 160 -13.43 -15.08 -9.47
N ARG A 161 -14.49 -15.23 -10.29
CA ARG A 161 -14.53 -16.13 -11.45
C ARG A 161 -13.82 -15.55 -12.67
N ASP A 162 -13.63 -14.23 -12.73
CA ASP A 162 -13.00 -13.55 -13.87
C ASP A 162 -11.50 -13.93 -14.00
N ARG A 163 -11.09 -14.44 -15.16
CA ARG A 163 -9.70 -14.79 -15.48
C ARG A 163 -8.75 -13.59 -15.40
N LYS A 164 -9.25 -12.36 -15.57
CA LYS A 164 -8.44 -11.12 -15.41
C LYS A 164 -8.10 -10.84 -13.95
N SER A 165 -8.98 -11.23 -13.02
CA SER A 165 -8.76 -11.12 -11.56
C SER A 165 -7.75 -12.17 -11.06
N THR A 166 -7.67 -13.32 -11.72
CA THR A 166 -6.77 -14.43 -11.36
C THR A 166 -5.37 -14.33 -11.98
N ARG A 167 -5.17 -13.73 -13.17
CA ARG A 167 -3.82 -13.59 -13.78
C ARG A 167 -2.83 -12.76 -12.93
N THR A 168 -3.30 -11.73 -12.25
CA THR A 168 -2.48 -10.92 -11.33
C THR A 168 -2.11 -11.66 -10.04
N GLN A 169 -2.80 -12.76 -9.73
CA GLN A 169 -2.65 -13.52 -8.49
C GLN A 169 -2.06 -14.91 -8.68
N SER A 170 -2.27 -15.56 -9.83
CA SER A 170 -1.67 -16.86 -10.18
C SER A 170 -0.14 -16.76 -10.34
N GLN A 171 0.38 -15.58 -10.71
CA GLN A 171 1.81 -15.27 -10.70
C GLN A 171 2.37 -15.02 -9.28
N ARG A 172 1.52 -14.89 -8.24
CA ARG A 172 1.94 -14.50 -6.88
C ARG A 172 1.56 -15.47 -5.76
N THR A 173 0.70 -16.46 -5.98
CA THR A 173 0.17 -17.27 -4.86
C THR A 173 -0.24 -18.68 -5.28
N ALA A 174 0.68 -19.62 -5.17
CA ALA A 174 0.31 -20.91 -4.58
C ALA A 174 0.07 -20.60 -3.09
N PHE A 175 -1.19 -20.45 -2.69
CA PHE A 175 -1.52 -20.23 -1.29
C PHE A 175 -1.00 -21.43 -0.50
N ALA A 176 -0.01 -21.22 0.37
CA ALA A 176 0.37 -22.24 1.33
C ALA A 176 -0.89 -22.65 2.11
N PRO A 177 -1.20 -23.95 2.25
CA PRO A 177 -2.47 -24.44 2.79
C PRO A 177 -2.79 -23.94 4.22
N GLY A 178 -1.79 -23.42 4.95
CA GLY A 178 -1.95 -22.83 6.29
C GLY A 178 -2.44 -21.38 6.35
N ALA A 179 -2.58 -20.66 5.22
CA ALA A 179 -3.06 -19.27 5.19
C ALA A 179 -4.49 -19.11 4.64
N LEU A 180 -5.13 -20.22 4.26
CA LEU A 180 -6.49 -20.23 3.71
C LEU A 180 -7.50 -20.12 4.85
N LYS A 181 -8.62 -19.40 4.58
CA LYS A 181 -9.80 -19.38 5.43
C LYS A 181 -9.58 -18.77 6.83
N THR A 182 -8.68 -17.79 6.91
CA THR A 182 -8.39 -17.05 8.17
C THR A 182 -9.37 -15.92 8.47
N ARG A 183 -10.22 -15.57 7.50
CA ARG A 183 -11.25 -14.54 7.59
C ARG A 183 -12.52 -15.02 6.91
N LEU A 184 -13.67 -14.53 7.39
CA LEU A 184 -14.97 -14.79 6.78
C LEU A 184 -15.05 -14.19 5.37
N CYS A 185 -15.79 -14.87 4.50
CA CYS A 185 -16.07 -14.43 3.16
C CYS A 185 -17.14 -13.33 3.19
N TRP A 186 -16.77 -12.11 2.77
CA TRP A 186 -17.72 -11.00 2.70
C TRP A 186 -18.91 -11.30 1.78
N PHE A 187 -18.65 -11.96 0.64
CA PHE A 187 -19.73 -12.32 -0.30
C PHE A 187 -20.70 -13.35 0.26
N TYR A 188 -20.24 -14.26 1.13
CA TYR A 188 -21.14 -15.21 1.77
C TYR A 188 -22.08 -14.51 2.75
N SER A 189 -21.56 -13.56 3.54
CA SER A 189 -22.34 -12.89 4.58
C SER A 189 -23.23 -11.74 4.08
N HIS A 190 -22.83 -11.05 3.02
CA HIS A 190 -23.44 -9.77 2.64
C HIS A 190 -23.95 -9.69 1.20
N HIS A 191 -23.55 -10.61 0.31
CA HIS A 191 -24.03 -10.59 -1.06
C HIS A 191 -25.38 -11.33 -1.17
N PRO A 192 -26.41 -10.77 -1.82
CA PRO A 192 -27.74 -11.37 -1.89
C PRO A 192 -27.76 -12.74 -2.60
N GLN A 193 -26.80 -12.99 -3.49
CA GLN A 193 -26.63 -14.28 -4.18
C GLN A 193 -25.48 -15.13 -3.62
N GLY A 194 -24.89 -14.74 -2.48
CA GLY A 194 -23.77 -15.44 -1.87
C GLY A 194 -22.45 -15.33 -2.64
N CYS A 195 -21.48 -16.17 -2.26
CA CYS A 195 -20.17 -16.21 -2.90
C CYS A 195 -20.25 -16.83 -4.32
N PRO A 196 -19.64 -16.23 -5.34
CA PRO A 196 -19.60 -16.82 -6.69
C PRO A 196 -18.68 -18.05 -6.81
N LEU A 197 -17.86 -18.32 -5.79
CA LEU A 197 -16.97 -19.49 -5.73
C LEU A 197 -17.56 -20.57 -4.84
N LEU A 198 -17.27 -21.84 -5.16
CA LEU A 198 -17.51 -22.96 -4.25
C LEU A 198 -16.60 -22.85 -3.01
N ASP A 199 -17.07 -23.38 -1.88
CA ASP A 199 -16.39 -23.37 -0.57
C ASP A 199 -14.94 -23.92 -0.62
N GLN A 200 -14.67 -24.83 -1.55
CA GLN A 200 -13.35 -25.45 -1.74
C GLN A 200 -12.38 -24.52 -2.48
N ASN A 201 -12.91 -23.64 -3.34
CA ASN A 201 -12.12 -22.74 -4.19
C ASN A 201 -12.03 -21.32 -3.60
N CYS A 202 -12.83 -21.01 -2.58
CA CYS A 202 -12.77 -19.74 -1.90
C CYS A 202 -11.58 -19.70 -0.91
N ALA A 203 -10.78 -18.63 -0.99
CA ALA A 203 -9.69 -18.38 -0.05
C ALA A 203 -10.18 -17.93 1.33
N PHE A 204 -11.47 -17.62 1.47
CA PHE A 204 -12.13 -17.10 2.67
C PHE A 204 -13.16 -18.10 3.20
N ALA A 205 -13.44 -18.06 4.49
CA ALA A 205 -14.32 -19.00 5.18
C ALA A 205 -15.81 -18.71 4.90
N HIS A 206 -16.57 -19.72 4.47
CA HIS A 206 -18.03 -19.63 4.29
C HIS A 206 -18.74 -20.04 5.60
N GLY A 207 -18.69 -19.16 6.59
CA GLY A 207 -19.24 -19.41 7.93
C GLY A 207 -18.17 -19.70 8.99
N PRO A 208 -18.58 -19.81 10.26
CA PRO A 208 -17.68 -20.00 11.39
C PRO A 208 -17.00 -21.38 11.37
N ASP A 209 -17.67 -22.41 10.85
CA ASP A 209 -17.15 -23.79 10.80
C ASP A 209 -15.94 -23.95 9.87
N ASP A 210 -15.84 -23.05 8.88
CA ASP A 210 -14.78 -23.05 7.88
C ASP A 210 -13.61 -22.12 8.27
N LEU A 211 -13.75 -21.37 9.37
CA LEU A 211 -12.78 -20.40 9.84
C LEU A 211 -11.61 -21.09 10.55
N ARG A 212 -10.39 -20.84 10.06
CA ARG A 212 -9.15 -21.43 10.59
C ARG A 212 -8.28 -20.35 11.23
N PRO A 213 -7.72 -20.57 12.44
CA PRO A 213 -6.77 -19.63 13.02
C PRO A 213 -5.52 -19.54 12.14
N SER A 214 -5.00 -18.32 11.95
CA SER A 214 -3.75 -18.11 11.20
C SER A 214 -2.60 -18.82 11.89
N THR A 215 -1.99 -19.79 11.21
CA THR A 215 -0.81 -20.52 11.72
C THR A 215 0.52 -19.78 11.47
N ARG A 216 0.47 -18.54 10.95
CA ARG A 216 1.69 -17.74 10.79
C ARG A 216 2.26 -17.38 12.17
N PRO A 217 3.57 -17.59 12.42
CA PRO A 217 4.19 -17.12 13.65
C PRO A 217 3.96 -15.62 13.78
N LEU A 218 3.33 -15.21 14.87
CA LEU A 218 3.26 -13.80 15.26
C LEU A 218 4.70 -13.29 15.30
N LYS A 219 5.06 -12.31 14.46
CA LYS A 219 6.33 -11.60 14.62
C LYS A 219 6.33 -11.02 16.02
N LYS A 220 7.13 -11.59 16.94
CA LYS A 220 7.35 -11.06 18.29
C LYS A 220 7.65 -9.57 18.18
N THR A 221 6.70 -8.74 18.60
CA THR A 221 6.97 -7.37 18.99
C THR A 221 7.99 -7.44 20.12
N LYS A 222 9.24 -7.05 19.84
CA LYS A 222 10.21 -6.80 20.91
C LYS A 222 9.71 -5.55 21.64
N ASN A 223 9.03 -5.77 22.76
CA ASN A 223 8.81 -4.73 23.75
C ASN A 223 10.18 -4.31 24.28
N PHE A 224 10.67 -3.15 23.84
CA PHE A 224 11.71 -2.45 24.57
C PHE A 224 11.04 -1.77 25.75
N VAL A 225 11.17 -2.40 26.92
CA VAL A 225 10.92 -1.77 28.21
C VAL A 225 12.19 -0.98 28.54
N PHE A 226 12.04 0.33 28.75
CA PHE A 226 13.07 1.20 29.32
C PHE A 226 13.16 0.98 30.82
#